data_AF-A0A147B7M6-F1
#
_entry.id   AF-A0A147B7M6-F1
#
_cell.length_a   1.000
_cell.length_b   1.000
_cell.length_c   1.000
_cell.angle_alpha   90.00
_cell.angle_beta   90.00
_cell.angle_gamma   90.00
#
_symmetry.space_group_name_H-M   'P 1'
#
loop_
_entity.id
_entity.type
_entity.pdbx_description
1 polymer ?
#
loop_
_entity_poly.entity_id
_entity_poly.type
_entity_poly.pdbx_seq_one_letter_code
_entity_poly.pdbx_strand_id
1 'polypeptide(L)'
;VAAWYSEHLGPSVTVLLLTEDEENRSRALSEGIKAYTFAEYVRSLKDHPMLADKLALPGSKLSGGDRPPSGPLYPEYLPATALQAGLRDGRFLQGKFQASRDNYLEGNVVMGDADDSEEGARSILIQGRTNLNRVVHEDTVVVELFPEELWSIPSNVILLDDKKHVEEEDEDVNEKDLKGKKSAGQRVPTGRVVGILRRKWRPYCGVLEASPLKGAIRHTFVPSERRIPKIRIETRQAEHLLGRRIVVSIDSWPRDSRYPQGHYVCVLGEIGDRATENKVLLLEHDIPHGEFPQSVLACLPKMPWAITAQDEAMRKDLRSLCICSVDPPGCTDIDDALHCRLLPNGNMEVGVHIADVSHFVRPGTALDREAANRGTTVYLVDQRIDMVPDLLSSNLCSLRGGEE
;
A
#
# COMPACT_ATOMS: atom_id res chain seq x y z
N VAL A 1 3.02 15.42 31.03
CA VAL A 1 1.84 14.54 30.85
C VAL A 1 1.93 13.29 31.72
N ALA A 2 2.96 12.44 31.57
CA ALA A 2 3.10 11.22 32.38
C ALA A 2 3.15 11.49 33.90
N ALA A 3 3.85 12.56 34.33
CA ALA A 3 3.86 13.01 35.73
C ALA A 3 2.44 13.31 36.25
N TRP A 4 1.68 14.12 35.50
CA TRP A 4 0.31 14.50 35.85
C TRP A 4 -0.59 13.27 36.01
N TYR A 5 -0.55 12.31 35.07
CA TYR A 5 -1.33 11.07 35.18
C TYR A 5 -0.90 10.21 36.37
N SER A 6 0.40 10.16 36.67
CA SER A 6 0.93 9.39 37.81
C SER A 6 0.40 9.93 39.14
N GLU A 7 0.19 11.24 39.23
CA GLU A 7 -0.40 11.90 40.40
C GLU A 7 -1.93 11.73 40.45
N HIS A 8 -2.62 11.84 39.31
CA HIS A 8 -4.08 11.96 39.27
C HIS A 8 -4.83 10.61 39.24
N LEU A 9 -4.23 9.53 38.73
CA LEU A 9 -4.89 8.22 38.63
C LEU A 9 -4.83 7.41 39.93
N GLY A 10 -4.15 7.92 40.96
CA GLY A 10 -3.98 7.25 42.24
C GLY A 10 -3.09 6.01 42.18
N PRO A 11 -2.88 5.32 43.33
CA PRO A 11 -1.90 4.22 43.44
C PRO A 11 -2.33 2.92 42.73
N SER A 12 -3.60 2.81 42.33
CA SER A 12 -4.13 1.62 41.63
C SER A 12 -3.69 1.52 40.17
N VAL A 13 -3.23 2.62 39.57
CA VAL A 13 -2.82 2.65 38.16
C VAL A 13 -1.37 3.11 38.06
N THR A 14 -0.51 2.24 37.55
CA THR A 14 0.89 2.61 37.28
C THR A 14 1.01 3.16 35.87
N VAL A 15 1.52 4.39 35.75
CA VAL A 15 1.85 5.00 34.47
C VAL A 15 3.26 4.61 34.06
N LEU A 16 3.42 4.18 32.80
CA LEU A 16 4.70 3.84 32.20
C LEU A 16 4.94 4.76 31.00
N LEU A 17 6.17 5.26 30.85
CA LEU A 17 6.61 5.97 29.65
C LEU A 17 7.37 5.00 28.73
N LEU A 18 6.91 4.86 27.49
CA LEU A 18 7.65 4.13 26.45
C LEU A 18 8.35 5.14 25.54
N THR A 19 9.67 5.05 25.41
CA THR A 19 10.48 5.99 24.62
C THR A 19 11.76 5.32 24.10
N GLU A 20 12.11 5.58 22.85
CA GLU A 20 13.45 5.25 22.29
C GLU A 20 14.45 6.42 22.46
N ASP A 21 13.97 7.59 22.88
CA ASP A 21 14.82 8.74 23.18
C ASP A 21 15.43 8.63 24.58
N GLU A 22 16.76 8.59 24.63
CA GLU A 22 17.54 8.37 25.85
C GLU A 22 17.45 9.54 26.83
N GLU A 23 17.33 10.77 26.32
CA GLU A 23 17.19 11.97 27.16
C GLU A 23 15.85 11.96 27.88
N ASN A 24 14.76 11.72 27.17
CA ASN A 24 13.42 11.57 27.71
C ASN A 24 13.35 10.44 28.73
N ARG A 25 14.01 9.31 28.45
CA ARG A 25 14.08 8.18 29.38
C ARG A 25 14.78 8.58 30.67
N SER A 26 15.94 9.22 30.57
CA SER A 26 16.74 9.64 31.73
C SER A 26 15.99 10.67 32.58
N ARG A 27 15.33 11.64 31.95
CA ARG A 27 14.50 12.65 32.62
C ARG A 27 13.31 12.03 33.33
N ALA A 28 12.58 11.12 32.67
CA ALA A 28 11.45 10.44 33.28
C ALA A 28 11.86 9.63 34.53
N LEU A 29 12.98 8.90 34.45
CA LEU A 29 13.52 8.17 35.61
C LEU A 29 13.90 9.10 36.76
N SER A 30 14.47 10.27 36.46
CA SER A 30 14.82 11.28 37.49
C SER A 30 13.59 11.90 38.17
N GLU A 31 12.47 11.96 37.47
CA GLU A 31 11.17 12.44 37.99
C GLU A 31 10.36 11.32 38.68
N GLY A 32 10.94 10.12 38.85
CA GLY A 32 10.27 8.99 39.50
C GLY A 32 9.25 8.27 38.61
N ILE A 33 9.21 8.56 37.31
CA ILE A 33 8.33 7.91 36.35
C ILE A 33 9.06 6.69 35.77
N LYS A 34 8.40 5.53 35.78
CA LYS A 34 8.95 4.32 35.15
C LYS A 34 9.00 4.52 33.64
N ALA A 35 10.19 4.39 33.05
CA ALA A 35 10.40 4.52 31.62
C ALA A 35 11.17 3.33 31.04
N TYR A 36 10.76 2.87 29.86
CA TYR A 36 11.33 1.72 29.17
C TYR A 36 11.45 2.01 27.67
N THR A 37 12.38 1.36 26.98
CA THR A 37 12.32 1.26 25.51
C THR A 37 11.18 0.35 25.08
N PHE A 38 10.72 0.46 23.84
CA PHE A 38 9.70 -0.45 23.32
C PHE A 38 10.22 -1.89 23.32
N ALA A 39 11.51 -2.08 23.00
CA ALA A 39 12.13 -3.39 23.02
C ALA A 39 12.19 -4.00 24.43
N GLU A 40 12.54 -3.21 25.45
CA GLU A 40 12.53 -3.65 26.85
C GLU A 40 11.11 -4.03 27.30
N TYR A 41 10.13 -3.17 27.01
CA TYR A 41 8.73 -3.41 27.39
C TYR A 41 8.17 -4.67 26.74
N VAL A 42 8.31 -4.81 25.42
CA VAL A 42 7.79 -5.97 24.69
C VAL A 42 8.47 -7.28 25.13
N ARG A 43 9.79 -7.26 25.36
CA ARG A 43 10.51 -8.45 25.86
C ARG A 43 10.12 -8.82 27.30
N SER A 44 9.58 -7.89 28.08
CA SER A 44 9.08 -8.16 29.42
C SER A 44 7.74 -8.90 29.44
N LEU A 45 6.96 -8.85 28.35
CA LEU A 45 5.65 -9.49 28.22
C LEU A 45 5.80 -11.01 27.99
N LYS A 46 5.89 -11.78 29.09
CA LYS A 46 6.08 -13.23 29.06
C LYS A 46 4.95 -14.00 28.35
N ASP A 47 3.73 -13.47 28.41
CA ASP A 47 2.54 -14.12 27.83
C ASP A 47 2.47 -13.95 26.29
N HIS A 48 3.24 -13.00 25.74
CA HIS A 48 3.20 -12.66 24.31
C HIS A 48 4.60 -12.56 23.70
N PRO A 49 5.40 -13.64 23.73
CA PRO A 49 6.79 -13.62 23.23
C PRO A 49 6.88 -13.29 21.73
N MET A 50 5.80 -13.50 20.98
CA MET A 50 5.75 -13.31 19.52
C MET A 50 5.58 -11.85 19.10
N LEU A 51 5.33 -10.93 20.05
CA LEU A 51 5.34 -9.50 19.77
C LEU A 51 6.74 -8.98 19.47
N ALA A 52 7.79 -9.68 19.92
CA ALA A 52 9.17 -9.28 19.66
C ALA A 52 9.50 -9.25 18.16
N ASP A 53 8.87 -10.14 17.36
CA ASP A 53 9.07 -10.23 15.91
C ASP A 53 8.34 -9.09 15.15
N LYS A 54 7.47 -8.35 15.84
CA LYS A 54 6.76 -7.16 15.32
C LYS A 54 7.45 -5.84 15.65
N LEU A 55 8.57 -5.89 16.37
CA LEU A 55 9.34 -4.69 16.69
C LEU A 55 10.11 -4.23 15.44
N ALA A 56 9.87 -3.00 15.02
CA ALA A 56 10.76 -2.33 14.08
C ALA A 56 12.15 -2.19 14.73
N LEU A 57 13.20 -2.41 13.95
CA LEU A 57 14.59 -2.22 14.39
C LEU A 57 15.24 -1.04 13.64
N PRO A 58 14.76 0.21 13.83
CA PRO A 58 15.27 1.35 13.09
C PRO A 58 16.75 1.60 13.43
N GLY A 59 17.62 1.51 12.41
CA GLY A 59 19.04 1.83 12.55
C GLY A 59 19.88 0.82 13.32
N SER A 60 19.28 -0.25 13.87
CA SER A 60 20.05 -1.33 14.48
C SER A 60 20.62 -2.22 13.39
N LYS A 61 21.92 -2.50 13.45
CA LYS A 61 22.46 -3.60 12.64
C LYS A 61 21.78 -4.87 13.15
N LEU A 62 21.12 -5.58 12.24
CA LEU A 62 20.65 -6.95 12.48
C LEU A 62 21.76 -7.72 13.24
N SER A 63 21.38 -8.63 14.13
CA SER A 63 22.33 -9.33 15.01
C SER A 63 23.01 -10.52 14.30
N GLY A 64 24.35 -10.56 14.23
CA GLY A 64 25.14 -11.59 13.53
C GLY A 64 25.80 -11.12 12.23
N GLY A 65 27.08 -11.44 12.01
CA GLY A 65 27.88 -10.82 10.96
C GLY A 65 27.55 -11.29 9.54
N ASP A 66 26.95 -10.42 8.73
CA ASP A 66 27.39 -10.29 7.35
C ASP A 66 28.61 -9.38 7.41
N ARG A 67 29.81 -9.89 7.15
CA ARG A 67 30.93 -9.02 6.79
C ARG A 67 30.50 -8.31 5.49
N PRO A 68 30.40 -6.97 5.45
CA PRO A 68 30.16 -6.31 4.18
C PRO A 68 31.32 -6.65 3.24
N PRO A 69 31.05 -7.07 1.99
CA PRO A 69 32.09 -7.12 0.99
C PRO A 69 32.58 -5.67 0.79
N SER A 70 33.86 -5.41 1.08
CA SER A 70 34.62 -4.22 0.67
C SER A 70 33.87 -2.88 0.52
N GLY A 71 33.22 -2.37 1.58
CA GLY A 71 32.67 -1.00 1.62
C GLY A 71 31.16 -0.88 1.29
N PRO A 72 30.63 0.36 1.17
CA PRO A 72 29.21 0.60 0.95
C PRO A 72 28.79 0.22 -0.48
N LEU A 73 27.75 -0.60 -0.62
CA LEU A 73 27.18 -1.00 -1.92
C LEU A 73 26.49 0.17 -2.64
N TYR A 74 25.99 1.14 -1.88
CA TYR A 74 25.20 2.24 -2.41
C TYR A 74 25.78 3.62 -2.00
N PRO A 75 25.67 4.62 -2.88
CA PRO A 75 26.06 5.98 -2.56
C PRO A 75 25.19 6.59 -1.46
N GLU A 76 25.70 7.64 -0.82
CA GLU A 76 24.91 8.41 0.16
C GLU A 76 23.84 9.21 -0.56
N TYR A 77 22.72 9.45 0.13
CA TYR A 77 21.82 10.49 -0.33
C TYR A 77 22.39 11.86 0.01
N LEU A 78 22.15 12.82 -0.87
CA LEU A 78 22.49 14.20 -0.57
C LEU A 78 21.60 14.72 0.59
N PRO A 79 22.13 15.61 1.44
CA PRO A 79 21.34 16.28 2.46
C PRO A 79 20.14 17.02 1.85
N ALA A 80 19.04 17.14 2.62
CA ALA A 80 17.82 17.80 2.15
C ALA A 80 18.07 19.22 1.61
N THR A 81 18.97 19.99 2.25
CA THR A 81 19.35 21.34 1.79
C THR A 81 19.99 21.34 0.41
N ALA A 82 20.86 20.37 0.11
CA ALA A 82 21.52 20.22 -1.17
C ALA A 82 20.55 19.76 -2.27
N LEU A 83 19.60 18.87 -1.93
CA LEU A 83 18.53 18.45 -2.83
C LEU A 83 17.65 19.64 -3.23
N GLN A 84 17.19 20.42 -2.25
CA GLN A 84 16.35 21.60 -2.48
C GLN A 84 17.06 22.68 -3.30
N ALA A 85 18.34 22.96 -3.01
CA ALA A 85 19.14 23.88 -3.80
C ALA A 85 19.32 23.39 -5.25
N GLY A 86 19.62 22.10 -5.45
CA GLY A 86 19.78 21.54 -6.78
C GLY A 86 18.51 21.49 -7.61
N LEU A 87 17.34 21.29 -6.98
CA LEU A 87 16.04 21.39 -7.65
C LEU A 87 15.75 22.84 -8.07
N ARG A 88 16.00 23.82 -7.19
CA ARG A 88 15.79 25.25 -7.50
C ARG A 88 16.71 25.75 -8.63
N ASP A 89 17.95 25.29 -8.63
CA ASP A 89 18.94 25.70 -9.63
C ASP A 89 18.82 24.88 -10.95
N GLY A 90 17.84 23.96 -11.05
CA GLY A 90 17.60 23.13 -12.23
C GLY A 90 18.65 22.03 -12.49
N ARG A 91 19.57 21.79 -11.54
CA ARG A 91 20.59 20.72 -11.63
C ARG A 91 20.02 19.33 -11.40
N PHE A 92 18.95 19.25 -10.60
CA PHE A 92 18.25 18.02 -10.34
C PHE A 92 16.81 18.11 -10.81
N LEU A 93 16.23 16.95 -11.06
CA LEU A 93 14.84 16.79 -11.44
C LEU A 93 14.12 15.92 -10.40
N GLN A 94 12.82 16.16 -10.20
CA GLN A 94 12.00 15.37 -9.28
C GLN A 94 10.93 14.59 -10.04
N GLY A 95 10.58 13.41 -9.57
CA GLY A 95 9.52 12.61 -10.16
C GLY A 95 9.17 11.36 -9.35
N LYS A 96 8.18 10.61 -9.83
CA LYS A 96 7.76 9.34 -9.23
C LYS A 96 8.53 8.19 -9.88
N PHE A 97 9.16 7.35 -9.05
CA PHE A 97 9.89 6.18 -9.55
C PHE A 97 8.94 5.02 -9.86
N GLN A 98 9.11 4.44 -11.05
CA GLN A 98 8.38 3.28 -11.54
C GLN A 98 9.39 2.16 -11.87
N ALA A 99 9.60 1.25 -10.91
CA ALA A 99 10.36 0.02 -11.12
C ALA A 99 9.80 -0.81 -12.28
N SER A 100 10.68 -1.42 -13.07
CA SER A 100 10.30 -2.42 -14.07
C SER A 100 9.82 -3.71 -13.40
N ARG A 101 8.81 -4.35 -13.99
CA ARG A 101 8.36 -5.69 -13.58
C ARG A 101 9.28 -6.81 -14.05
N ASP A 102 10.00 -6.53 -15.14
CA ASP A 102 10.78 -7.54 -15.86
C ASP A 102 12.28 -7.40 -15.60
N ASN A 103 12.74 -6.29 -14.99
CA ASN A 103 14.14 -6.07 -14.71
C ASN A 103 14.34 -5.27 -13.41
N TYR A 104 14.76 -5.94 -12.33
CA TYR A 104 14.97 -5.29 -11.03
C TYR A 104 16.14 -4.28 -11.01
N LEU A 105 16.98 -4.25 -12.04
CA LEU A 105 18.05 -3.26 -12.22
C LEU A 105 17.61 -2.05 -13.05
N GLU A 106 16.33 -1.95 -13.40
CA GLU A 106 15.79 -0.86 -14.21
C GLU A 106 14.50 -0.27 -13.65
N GLY A 107 14.32 1.02 -13.90
CA GLY A 107 13.06 1.71 -13.69
C GLY A 107 13.08 3.08 -14.33
N ASN A 108 11.92 3.73 -14.35
CA ASN A 108 11.77 5.06 -14.92
C ASN A 108 11.34 6.05 -13.84
N VAL A 109 11.89 7.26 -13.88
CA VAL A 109 11.38 8.38 -13.10
C VAL A 109 10.52 9.22 -14.02
N VAL A 110 9.22 9.25 -13.73
CA VAL A 110 8.23 10.00 -14.50
C VAL A 110 8.06 11.37 -13.84
N MET A 111 8.23 12.42 -14.63
CA MET A 111 8.08 13.82 -14.22
C MET A 111 6.75 14.37 -14.72
N GLY A 112 6.08 15.16 -13.88
CA GLY A 112 4.72 15.68 -14.12
C GLY A 112 3.64 14.76 -13.53
N ASP A 113 2.49 15.34 -13.21
CA ASP A 113 1.29 14.55 -12.91
C ASP A 113 0.79 13.96 -14.24
N ALA A 114 0.31 12.71 -14.20
CA ALA A 114 -0.16 12.01 -15.40
C ALA A 114 -1.33 12.73 -16.11
N ASP A 115 -1.94 13.71 -15.45
CA ASP A 115 -3.08 14.51 -15.92
C ASP A 115 -2.69 15.82 -16.64
N ASP A 116 -1.40 16.23 -16.63
CA ASP A 116 -0.94 17.41 -17.36
C ASP A 116 -0.62 17.06 -18.83
N SER A 117 -1.68 16.92 -19.61
CA SER A 117 -1.70 16.42 -21.00
C SER A 117 -1.17 17.38 -22.08
N GLU A 118 -0.33 18.37 -21.77
CA GLU A 118 0.18 19.33 -22.78
C GLU A 118 1.67 19.15 -23.12
N GLU A 119 2.50 18.65 -22.20
CA GLU A 119 3.86 18.18 -22.50
C GLU A 119 3.98 16.74 -22.02
N GLY A 120 3.85 15.78 -22.93
CA GLY A 120 3.87 14.34 -22.62
C GLY A 120 4.89 13.99 -21.54
N ALA A 121 4.45 13.21 -20.55
CA ALA A 121 5.21 12.91 -19.34
C ALA A 121 6.66 12.55 -19.67
N ARG A 122 7.60 13.37 -19.20
CA ARG A 122 9.03 13.16 -19.46
C ARG A 122 9.53 12.05 -18.53
N SER A 123 10.01 10.96 -19.13
CA SER A 123 10.57 9.82 -18.39
C SER A 123 12.09 9.82 -18.43
N ILE A 124 12.73 9.58 -17.28
CA ILE A 124 14.18 9.38 -17.16
C ILE A 124 14.42 7.92 -16.82
N LEU A 125 15.21 7.23 -17.64
CA LEU A 125 15.61 5.85 -17.40
C LEU A 125 16.70 5.82 -16.31
N ILE A 126 16.55 4.91 -15.34
CA ILE A 126 17.54 4.63 -14.30
C ILE A 126 17.93 3.16 -14.43
N GLN A 127 19.21 2.89 -14.73
CA GLN A 127 19.74 1.54 -14.88
C GLN A 127 20.90 1.29 -13.91
N GLY A 128 20.94 0.10 -13.34
CA GLY A 128 22.01 -0.34 -12.44
C GLY A 128 21.72 -0.05 -10.97
N ARG A 129 22.22 -0.93 -10.11
CA ARG A 129 21.93 -0.92 -8.66
C ARG A 129 22.41 0.35 -7.97
N THR A 130 23.58 0.85 -8.35
CA THR A 130 24.19 2.08 -7.82
C THR A 130 23.37 3.32 -8.18
N ASN A 131 22.85 3.39 -9.40
CA ASN A 131 22.04 4.52 -9.90
C ASN A 131 20.60 4.49 -9.36
N LEU A 132 20.02 3.31 -9.19
CA LEU A 132 18.72 3.15 -8.51
C LEU A 132 18.77 3.61 -7.06
N ASN A 133 19.91 3.38 -6.39
CA ASN A 133 20.22 3.90 -5.06
C ASN A 133 19.07 3.72 -4.05
N ARG A 134 18.74 2.46 -3.70
CA ARG A 134 17.77 2.09 -2.65
C ARG A 134 16.39 2.75 -2.79
N VAL A 135 15.95 3.02 -4.02
CA VAL A 135 14.59 3.48 -4.33
C VAL A 135 13.61 2.30 -4.32
N VAL A 136 12.36 2.54 -3.92
CA VAL A 136 11.25 1.58 -3.99
C VAL A 136 10.20 2.10 -4.98
N HIS A 137 9.45 1.19 -5.61
CA HIS A 137 8.35 1.54 -6.51
C HIS A 137 7.42 2.58 -5.87
N GLU A 138 7.07 3.61 -6.64
CA GLU A 138 6.24 4.76 -6.26
C GLU A 138 6.87 5.81 -5.33
N ASP A 139 8.14 5.64 -4.94
CA ASP A 139 8.86 6.70 -4.21
C ASP A 139 8.93 7.99 -5.03
N THR A 140 8.82 9.14 -4.36
CA THR A 140 9.12 10.45 -4.95
C THR A 140 10.59 10.74 -4.77
N VAL A 141 11.33 10.83 -5.87
CA VAL A 141 12.80 10.86 -5.89
C VAL A 141 13.36 12.10 -6.56
N VAL A 142 14.62 12.39 -6.26
CA VAL A 142 15.44 13.40 -6.93
C VAL A 142 16.50 12.71 -7.78
N VAL A 143 16.58 13.09 -9.05
CA VAL A 143 17.44 12.51 -10.06
C VAL A 143 18.42 13.55 -10.58
N GLU A 144 19.66 13.13 -10.75
CA GLU A 144 20.68 13.85 -11.52
C GLU A 144 20.79 13.20 -12.90
N LEU A 145 20.60 13.99 -13.96
CA LEU A 145 20.77 13.52 -15.33
C LEU A 145 22.24 13.31 -15.65
N PHE A 146 22.52 12.24 -16.40
CA PHE A 146 23.82 12.09 -17.02
C PHE A 146 23.95 12.99 -18.27
N PRO A 147 25.19 13.35 -18.64
CA PRO A 147 25.49 13.89 -19.95
C PRO A 147 24.93 13.01 -21.08
N GLU A 148 24.52 13.62 -22.20
CA GLU A 148 23.85 12.93 -23.32
C GLU A 148 24.70 11.78 -23.91
N GLU A 149 26.02 11.86 -23.77
CA GLU A 149 26.95 10.83 -24.23
C GLU A 149 26.82 9.51 -23.44
N LEU A 150 26.32 9.59 -22.21
CA LEU A 150 26.08 8.47 -21.31
C LEU A 150 24.62 8.00 -21.31
N TRP A 151 23.75 8.62 -22.10
CA TRP A 151 22.39 8.15 -22.27
C TRP A 151 22.37 6.75 -22.86
N SER A 152 21.49 5.93 -22.31
CA SER A 152 21.41 4.50 -22.56
C SER A 152 20.10 4.13 -23.27
N ILE A 153 19.94 2.85 -23.53
CA ILE A 153 18.76 2.27 -24.18
C ILE A 153 18.13 1.30 -23.16
N PRO A 154 16.80 1.26 -23.02
CA PRO A 154 16.15 0.27 -22.18
C PRO A 154 16.60 -1.15 -22.55
N SER A 155 16.85 -1.99 -21.55
CA SER A 155 17.29 -3.35 -21.81
C SER A 155 16.12 -4.22 -22.28
N ASN A 156 16.40 -5.14 -23.19
CA ASN A 156 15.46 -6.20 -23.59
C ASN A 156 15.64 -7.47 -22.72
N VAL A 157 16.45 -7.40 -21.65
CA VAL A 157 16.75 -8.54 -20.78
C VAL A 157 15.73 -8.61 -19.65
N ILE A 158 15.14 -9.78 -19.47
CA ILE A 158 14.30 -10.10 -18.33
C ILE A 158 15.20 -10.59 -17.18
N LEU A 159 15.31 -9.79 -16.12
CA LEU A 159 16.01 -10.10 -14.88
C LEU A 159 15.02 -10.16 -13.72
N LEU A 160 14.74 -11.38 -13.26
CA LEU A 160 13.90 -11.65 -12.09
C LEU A 160 14.78 -12.06 -10.90
N ASP A 161 14.44 -11.62 -9.69
CA ASP A 161 15.15 -11.95 -8.44
C ASP A 161 14.79 -13.37 -7.91
N ASP A 162 14.26 -14.25 -8.77
CA ASP A 162 13.64 -15.54 -8.41
C ASP A 162 14.63 -16.72 -8.39
N LYS A 163 15.90 -16.53 -8.75
CA LYS A 163 16.87 -17.64 -8.82
C LYS A 163 17.23 -18.16 -7.42
N LYS A 164 16.73 -19.35 -7.08
CA LYS A 164 16.92 -20.11 -5.83
C LYS A 164 18.35 -20.60 -5.52
N HIS A 165 19.37 -20.13 -6.23
CA HIS A 165 20.76 -20.52 -5.94
C HIS A 165 21.52 -19.33 -5.36
N VAL A 166 21.44 -19.21 -4.04
CA VAL A 166 22.46 -18.54 -3.24
C VAL A 166 23.49 -19.61 -2.92
N GLU A 167 24.56 -19.65 -3.72
CA GLU A 167 25.93 -19.98 -3.32
C GLU A 167 26.74 -20.22 -4.60
N GLU A 168 27.75 -19.37 -4.78
CA GLU A 168 28.76 -19.35 -5.85
C GLU A 168 28.33 -18.69 -7.18
N GLU A 169 28.99 -17.55 -7.49
CA GLU A 169 28.98 -16.82 -8.77
C GLU A 169 27.87 -15.79 -9.07
N ASP A 170 27.32 -15.13 -8.05
CA ASP A 170 26.63 -13.83 -8.24
C ASP A 170 27.61 -12.65 -8.08
N GLU A 171 28.90 -12.89 -8.40
CA GLU A 171 29.86 -11.83 -8.72
C GLU A 171 29.33 -11.11 -9.94
N ASP A 172 28.73 -9.94 -9.73
CA ASP A 172 28.33 -9.01 -10.76
C ASP A 172 27.59 -9.67 -11.94
N VAL A 173 26.25 -9.67 -11.92
CA VAL A 173 25.54 -9.46 -13.19
C VAL A 173 26.14 -8.19 -13.76
N ASN A 174 27.11 -8.38 -14.64
CA ASN A 174 28.10 -7.38 -14.98
C ASN A 174 27.26 -6.25 -15.58
N GLU A 175 27.48 -4.99 -15.20
CA GLU A 175 26.82 -3.85 -15.87
C GLU A 175 26.97 -3.91 -17.41
N LYS A 176 27.91 -4.75 -17.90
CA LYS A 176 28.09 -5.14 -19.30
C LYS A 176 26.91 -5.90 -19.93
N ASP A 177 26.12 -6.66 -19.18
CA ASP A 177 24.96 -7.40 -19.70
C ASP A 177 23.69 -6.54 -19.82
N LEU A 178 23.60 -5.46 -19.03
CA LEU A 178 22.57 -4.41 -19.19
C LEU A 178 22.79 -3.58 -20.46
N LYS A 179 24.05 -3.48 -20.92
CA LYS A 179 24.38 -2.90 -22.22
C LYS A 179 24.08 -3.94 -23.29
N GLY A 180 22.80 -4.10 -23.62
CA GLY A 180 22.36 -4.90 -24.76
C GLY A 180 23.25 -4.65 -25.99
N LYS A 181 23.58 -5.72 -26.73
CA LYS A 181 24.30 -5.63 -28.01
C LYS A 181 23.75 -4.44 -28.79
N LYS A 182 24.59 -3.44 -29.07
CA LYS A 182 24.26 -2.17 -29.76
C LYS A 182 23.20 -2.38 -30.85
N SER A 183 21.92 -2.30 -30.48
CA SER A 183 20.81 -2.30 -31.43
C SER A 183 20.52 -0.84 -31.76
N ALA A 184 20.04 -0.60 -32.98
CA ALA A 184 19.75 0.71 -33.53
C ALA A 184 18.52 1.39 -32.88
N GLY A 185 18.52 1.52 -31.54
CA GLY A 185 17.50 2.23 -30.76
C GLY A 185 17.93 3.65 -30.46
N GLN A 186 16.95 4.56 -30.34
CA GLN A 186 17.19 5.93 -29.89
C GLN A 186 17.58 5.92 -28.41
N ARG A 187 18.68 6.59 -28.06
CA ARG A 187 19.10 6.78 -26.67
C ARG A 187 18.05 7.63 -25.94
N VAL A 188 17.76 7.27 -24.69
CA VAL A 188 16.79 7.98 -23.85
C VAL A 188 17.49 8.69 -22.70
N PRO A 189 16.92 9.80 -22.18
CA PRO A 189 17.45 10.48 -21.00
C PRO A 189 17.70 9.48 -19.87
N THR A 190 18.93 9.43 -19.38
CA THR A 190 19.37 8.49 -18.35
C THR A 190 19.98 9.26 -17.18
N GLY A 191 19.75 8.79 -15.95
CA GLY A 191 20.30 9.44 -14.76
C GLY A 191 20.48 8.52 -13.58
N ARG A 192 20.72 9.12 -12.41
CA ARG A 192 20.85 8.44 -11.12
C ARG A 192 20.04 9.12 -10.02
N VAL A 193 19.54 8.32 -9.09
CA VAL A 193 18.84 8.80 -7.91
C VAL A 193 19.85 9.29 -6.88
N VAL A 194 19.77 10.58 -6.54
CA VAL A 194 20.66 11.24 -5.58
C VAL A 194 20.00 11.49 -4.21
N GLY A 195 18.68 11.33 -4.13
CA GLY A 195 17.93 11.51 -2.90
C GLY A 195 16.47 11.09 -3.04
N ILE A 196 15.80 10.93 -1.90
CA ILE A 196 14.39 10.54 -1.83
C ILE A 196 13.66 11.59 -1.00
N LEU A 197 12.65 12.22 -1.61
CA LEU A 197 11.84 13.25 -0.97
C LEU A 197 10.73 12.64 -0.12
N ARG A 198 10.10 11.58 -0.63
CA ARG A 198 8.98 10.91 0.03
C ARG A 198 9.02 9.41 -0.27
N ARG A 199 9.10 8.60 0.79
CA ARG A 199 8.93 7.15 0.71
C ARG A 199 7.45 6.80 0.55
N LYS A 200 7.15 5.84 -0.32
CA LYS A 200 5.81 5.26 -0.48
C LYS A 200 5.77 3.82 0.03
N TRP A 201 6.44 3.58 1.17
CA TRP A 201 6.40 2.28 1.84
C TRP A 201 5.02 2.01 2.40
N ARG A 202 4.59 0.76 2.26
CA ARG A 202 3.36 0.22 2.84
C ARG A 202 3.64 -1.19 3.37
N PRO A 203 2.73 -1.80 4.13
CA PRO A 203 2.79 -3.22 4.38
C PRO A 203 2.70 -3.98 3.05
N TYR A 204 3.59 -4.95 2.86
CA TYR A 204 3.66 -5.79 1.67
C TYR A 204 3.28 -7.22 2.02
N CYS A 205 2.42 -7.83 1.21
CA CYS A 205 2.06 -9.24 1.30
C CYS A 205 3.06 -10.08 0.53
N GLY A 206 3.33 -11.29 0.99
CA GLY A 206 4.31 -12.17 0.37
C GLY A 206 4.51 -13.45 1.15
N VAL A 207 5.69 -14.06 0.96
CA VAL A 207 6.05 -15.35 1.57
C VAL A 207 7.43 -15.31 2.19
N LEU A 208 7.67 -16.20 3.15
CA LEU A 208 8.98 -16.38 3.74
C LEU A 208 9.84 -17.34 2.91
N GLU A 209 11.01 -16.88 2.50
CA GLU A 209 12.12 -17.69 2.01
C GLU A 209 13.10 -17.90 3.17
N ALA A 210 12.99 -19.05 3.83
CA ALA A 210 13.81 -19.35 4.99
C ALA A 210 15.28 -19.57 4.61
N SER A 211 16.19 -19.04 5.44
CA SER A 211 17.62 -19.35 5.32
C SER A 211 17.87 -20.86 5.41
N PRO A 212 18.80 -21.41 4.61
CA PRO A 212 19.16 -22.82 4.67
C PRO A 212 19.89 -23.19 5.98
N LEU A 213 20.41 -22.20 6.70
CA LEU A 213 21.10 -22.40 7.97
C LEU A 213 20.10 -22.74 9.09
N LYS A 214 20.28 -23.92 9.71
CA LYS A 214 19.46 -24.36 10.84
C LYS A 214 19.58 -23.40 12.03
N GLY A 215 18.45 -22.98 12.58
CA GLY A 215 18.39 -22.04 13.71
C GLY A 215 18.72 -20.59 13.34
N ALA A 216 18.85 -20.26 12.04
CA ALA A 216 18.93 -18.88 11.62
C ALA A 216 17.68 -18.11 12.06
N ILE A 217 17.89 -16.89 12.54
CA ILE A 217 16.82 -15.94 12.86
C ILE A 217 16.54 -15.04 11.66
N ARG A 218 17.48 -14.93 10.73
CA ARG A 218 17.38 -14.11 9.54
C ARG A 218 16.84 -14.91 8.38
N HIS A 219 15.81 -14.36 7.77
CA HIS A 219 15.17 -14.93 6.61
C HIS A 219 14.93 -13.83 5.58
N THR A 220 14.66 -14.25 4.36
CA THR A 220 14.33 -13.36 3.27
C THR A 220 12.82 -13.43 3.07
N PHE A 221 12.17 -12.29 2.98
CA PHE A 221 10.78 -12.17 2.60
C PHE A 221 10.71 -11.83 1.12
N VAL A 222 9.86 -12.56 0.39
CA VAL A 222 9.61 -12.37 -1.03
C VAL A 222 8.23 -11.74 -1.19
N PRO A 223 8.14 -10.44 -1.55
CA PRO A 223 6.87 -9.78 -1.81
C PRO A 223 6.10 -10.42 -2.98
N SER A 224 4.76 -10.36 -2.93
CA SER A 224 3.90 -10.76 -4.03
C SER A 224 4.02 -9.82 -5.24
N GLU A 225 4.26 -8.52 -5.00
CA GLU A 225 4.53 -7.54 -6.05
C GLU A 225 6.00 -7.57 -6.46
N ARG A 226 6.28 -7.99 -7.69
CA ARG A 226 7.63 -8.16 -8.24
C ARG A 226 8.45 -6.88 -8.33
N ARG A 227 7.79 -5.72 -8.36
CA ARG A 227 8.46 -4.40 -8.35
C ARG A 227 9.08 -4.05 -7.00
N ILE A 228 8.76 -4.79 -5.95
CA ILE A 228 9.31 -4.58 -4.61
C ILE A 228 10.46 -5.58 -4.41
N PRO A 229 11.65 -5.11 -3.99
CA PRO A 229 12.78 -6.01 -3.74
C PRO A 229 12.48 -6.94 -2.56
N LYS A 230 13.16 -8.08 -2.52
CA LYS A 230 13.14 -8.95 -1.33
C LYS A 230 13.55 -8.17 -0.07
N ILE A 231 12.99 -8.53 1.07
CA ILE A 231 13.19 -7.82 2.34
C ILE A 231 13.84 -8.78 3.34
N ARG A 232 14.87 -8.34 4.06
CA ARG A 232 15.45 -9.11 5.17
C ARG A 232 14.62 -8.91 6.42
N ILE A 233 14.19 -9.99 7.04
CA ILE A 233 13.46 -9.97 8.31
C ILE A 233 14.14 -10.86 9.36
N GLU A 234 13.97 -10.50 10.63
CA GLU A 234 14.36 -11.33 11.77
C GLU A 234 13.10 -11.93 12.42
N THR A 235 13.03 -13.26 12.49
CA THR A 235 11.92 -13.96 13.15
C THR A 235 12.40 -15.27 13.74
N ARG A 236 11.85 -15.64 14.89
CA ARG A 236 12.08 -16.96 15.50
C ARG A 236 10.98 -17.96 15.14
N GLN A 237 9.98 -17.51 14.39
CA GLN A 237 8.79 -18.28 14.03
C GLN A 237 8.85 -18.81 12.59
N ALA A 238 10.03 -18.91 11.98
CA ALA A 238 10.18 -19.28 10.58
C ALA A 238 9.40 -20.55 10.20
N GLU A 239 9.45 -21.59 11.04
CA GLU A 239 8.71 -22.84 10.83
C GLU A 239 7.19 -22.64 10.75
N HIS A 240 6.64 -21.68 11.50
CA HIS A 240 5.21 -21.36 11.49
C HIS A 240 4.80 -20.46 10.31
N LEU A 241 5.72 -19.62 9.83
CA LEU A 241 5.47 -18.68 8.73
C LEU A 241 5.69 -19.32 7.35
N LEU A 242 6.50 -20.37 7.28
CA LEU A 242 6.70 -21.15 6.06
C LEU A 242 5.38 -21.74 5.54
N GLY A 243 5.17 -21.67 4.22
CA GLY A 243 3.94 -22.15 3.59
C GLY A 243 2.72 -21.22 3.76
N ARG A 244 2.90 -20.03 4.35
CA ARG A 244 1.83 -19.06 4.60
C ARG A 244 2.08 -17.74 3.90
N ARG A 245 0.98 -17.04 3.59
CA ARG A 245 1.01 -15.64 3.19
C ARG A 245 1.18 -14.77 4.43
N ILE A 246 2.18 -13.91 4.42
CA ILE A 246 2.50 -13.01 5.54
C ILE A 246 2.60 -11.57 5.05
N VAL A 247 2.47 -10.63 5.98
CA VAL A 247 2.65 -9.20 5.75
C VAL A 247 3.92 -8.73 6.44
N VAL A 248 4.76 -7.99 5.71
CA VAL A 248 6.02 -7.40 6.18
C VAL A 248 6.04 -5.91 5.85
N SER A 249 6.55 -5.10 6.77
CA SER A 249 6.78 -3.67 6.56
C SER A 249 8.28 -3.38 6.47
N ILE A 250 8.68 -2.49 5.56
CA ILE A 250 10.06 -2.02 5.45
C ILE A 250 10.34 -1.00 6.56
N ASP A 251 11.44 -1.19 7.29
CA ASP A 251 11.91 -0.28 8.34
C ASP A 251 13.02 0.65 7.84
N SER A 252 14.00 0.10 7.13
CA SER A 252 15.14 0.85 6.64
C SER A 252 15.85 0.13 5.49
N TRP A 253 16.69 0.85 4.75
CA TRP A 253 17.58 0.24 3.76
C TRP A 253 19.00 0.79 3.95
N PRO A 254 19.85 0.09 4.73
CA PRO A 254 21.24 0.47 4.93
C PRO A 254 22.07 0.41 3.64
N ARG A 255 23.10 1.26 3.55
CA ARG A 255 23.96 1.41 2.36
C ARG A 255 24.88 0.21 2.09
N ASP A 256 25.09 -0.62 3.09
CA ASP A 256 25.90 -1.85 3.07
C ASP A 256 25.04 -3.11 2.88
N SER A 257 23.71 -2.96 2.74
CA SER A 257 22.79 -4.08 2.58
C SER A 257 22.18 -4.12 1.18
N ARG A 258 22.33 -5.24 0.47
CA ARG A 258 21.70 -5.49 -0.85
C ARG A 258 20.18 -5.38 -0.79
N TYR A 259 19.57 -5.77 0.33
CA TYR A 259 18.12 -5.78 0.53
C TYR A 259 17.70 -4.84 1.67
N PRO A 260 16.50 -4.22 1.61
CA PRO A 260 15.93 -3.51 2.74
C PRO A 260 15.72 -4.45 3.94
N GLN A 261 15.66 -3.85 5.12
CA GLN A 261 15.33 -4.51 6.38
C GLN A 261 13.88 -4.18 6.74
N GLY A 262 13.18 -5.16 7.29
CA GLY A 262 11.81 -5.00 7.73
C GLY A 262 11.44 -5.93 8.87
N HIS A 263 10.21 -5.79 9.33
CA HIS A 263 9.65 -6.61 10.40
C HIS A 263 8.34 -7.28 9.96
N TYR A 264 8.05 -8.40 10.61
CA TYR A 264 6.82 -9.14 10.40
C TYR A 264 5.63 -8.42 11.07
N VAL A 265 4.50 -8.33 10.36
CA VAL A 265 3.27 -7.67 10.87
C VAL A 265 2.23 -8.71 11.29
N CYS A 266 1.82 -9.57 10.35
CA CYS A 266 0.81 -10.60 10.58
C CYS A 266 0.86 -11.74 9.54
N VAL A 267 0.23 -12.87 9.89
CA VAL A 267 -0.07 -13.97 8.96
C VAL A 267 -1.47 -13.72 8.40
N LEU A 268 -1.62 -13.91 7.09
CA LEU A 268 -2.91 -13.84 6.40
C LEU A 268 -3.59 -15.20 6.35
N GLY A 269 -2.83 -16.27 6.04
CA GLY A 269 -3.33 -17.63 5.93
C GLY A 269 -2.41 -18.53 5.11
N GLU A 270 -2.90 -19.71 4.71
CA GLU A 270 -2.12 -20.69 3.93
C GLU A 270 -2.03 -20.32 2.46
N ILE A 271 -0.89 -20.63 1.82
CA ILE A 271 -0.72 -20.38 0.38
C ILE A 271 -1.67 -21.27 -0.42
N GLY A 272 -2.40 -20.68 -1.36
CA GLY A 272 -3.36 -21.38 -2.21
C GLY A 272 -4.76 -21.53 -1.59
N ASP A 273 -4.96 -21.14 -0.34
CA ASP A 273 -6.30 -20.97 0.22
C ASP A 273 -6.99 -19.77 -0.45
N ARG A 274 -8.22 -19.97 -0.93
CA ARG A 274 -8.96 -18.97 -1.71
C ARG A 274 -9.20 -17.68 -0.92
N ALA A 275 -9.63 -17.80 0.34
CA ALA A 275 -9.89 -16.62 1.17
C ALA A 275 -8.61 -15.82 1.45
N THR A 276 -7.50 -16.53 1.64
CA THR A 276 -6.18 -15.95 1.84
C THR A 276 -5.67 -15.20 0.60
N GLU A 277 -5.72 -15.82 -0.58
CA GLU A 277 -5.25 -15.19 -1.82
C GLU A 277 -6.12 -13.97 -2.19
N ASN A 278 -7.43 -14.04 -1.98
CA ASN A 278 -8.34 -12.90 -2.11
C ASN A 278 -7.93 -11.75 -1.17
N LYS A 279 -7.63 -12.05 0.09
CA LYS A 279 -7.18 -11.04 1.06
C LYS A 279 -5.84 -10.40 0.67
N VAL A 280 -4.90 -11.19 0.15
CA VAL A 280 -3.62 -10.68 -0.39
C VAL A 280 -3.88 -9.70 -1.52
N LEU A 281 -4.76 -10.04 -2.47
CA LEU A 281 -5.11 -9.18 -3.59
C LEU A 281 -5.69 -7.84 -3.10
N LEU A 282 -6.65 -7.90 -2.17
CA LEU A 282 -7.28 -6.70 -1.61
C LEU A 282 -6.26 -5.79 -0.90
N LEU A 283 -5.34 -6.36 -0.13
CA LEU A 283 -4.30 -5.60 0.57
C LEU A 283 -3.25 -5.00 -0.39
N GLU A 284 -2.83 -5.73 -1.42
CA GLU A 284 -1.85 -5.24 -2.41
C GLU A 284 -2.37 -4.08 -3.24
N HIS A 285 -3.68 -4.04 -3.47
CA HIS A 285 -4.38 -3.00 -4.21
C HIS A 285 -5.00 -1.91 -3.33
N ASP A 286 -4.73 -1.93 -2.01
CA ASP A 286 -5.25 -0.95 -1.04
C ASP A 286 -6.78 -0.83 -1.06
N ILE A 287 -7.48 -1.97 -1.26
CA ILE A 287 -8.94 -2.03 -1.29
C ILE A 287 -9.46 -2.22 0.15
N PRO A 288 -10.22 -1.25 0.71
CA PRO A 288 -10.79 -1.39 2.03
C PRO A 288 -11.84 -2.50 2.05
N HIS A 289 -11.56 -3.57 2.79
CA HIS A 289 -12.41 -4.77 2.87
C HIS A 289 -12.76 -5.13 4.33
N GLY A 290 -12.51 -4.20 5.25
CA GLY A 290 -12.94 -4.33 6.64
C GLY A 290 -14.45 -4.09 6.78
N GLU A 291 -14.99 -4.56 7.90
CA GLU A 291 -16.36 -4.26 8.30
C GLU A 291 -16.58 -2.75 8.42
N PHE A 292 -17.81 -2.31 8.12
CA PHE A 292 -18.17 -0.91 8.26
C PHE A 292 -18.11 -0.48 9.72
N PRO A 293 -17.44 0.63 10.06
CA PRO A 293 -17.37 1.14 11.42
C PRO A 293 -18.76 1.43 12.00
N GLN A 294 -18.91 1.30 13.33
CA GLN A 294 -20.19 1.57 13.99
C GLN A 294 -20.73 2.98 13.73
N SER A 295 -19.85 3.96 13.55
CA SER A 295 -20.23 5.33 13.17
C SER A 295 -20.90 5.41 11.80
N VAL A 296 -20.54 4.53 10.86
CA VAL A 296 -21.16 4.42 9.54
C VAL A 296 -22.52 3.72 9.65
N LEU A 297 -22.58 2.61 10.38
CA LEU A 297 -23.82 1.87 10.61
C LEU A 297 -24.88 2.72 11.35
N ALA A 298 -24.46 3.62 12.23
CA ALA A 298 -25.35 4.54 12.92
C ALA A 298 -26.01 5.59 12.01
N CYS A 299 -25.49 5.80 10.79
CA CYS A 299 -26.12 6.67 9.79
C CYS A 299 -27.24 5.98 9.01
N LEU A 300 -27.38 4.65 9.13
CA LEU A 300 -28.41 3.89 8.44
C LEU A 300 -29.81 4.22 9.00
N PRO A 301 -30.85 4.23 8.15
CA PRO A 301 -32.22 4.36 8.61
C PRO A 301 -32.59 3.18 9.51
N LYS A 302 -33.53 3.42 10.44
CA LYS A 302 -34.08 2.35 11.27
C LYS A 302 -35.06 1.52 10.45
N MET A 303 -35.01 0.20 10.62
CA MET A 303 -35.95 -0.73 10.01
C MET A 303 -37.16 -0.98 10.93
N PRO A 304 -38.37 -1.17 10.38
CA PRO A 304 -38.70 -1.09 8.95
C PRO A 304 -38.71 0.35 8.42
N TRP A 305 -38.22 0.55 7.20
CA TRP A 305 -38.25 1.83 6.50
C TRP A 305 -39.46 1.89 5.57
N ALA A 306 -40.08 3.07 5.48
CA ALA A 306 -41.13 3.38 4.52
C ALA A 306 -41.02 4.86 4.15
N ILE A 307 -41.46 5.19 2.93
CA ILE A 307 -41.48 6.58 2.47
C ILE A 307 -42.40 7.44 3.36
N THR A 308 -41.96 8.64 3.71
CA THR A 308 -42.74 9.54 4.55
C THR A 308 -43.70 10.40 3.71
N ALA A 309 -44.82 10.83 4.29
CA ALA A 309 -45.75 11.74 3.60
C ALA A 309 -45.09 13.07 3.18
N GLN A 310 -44.04 13.50 3.88
CA GLN A 310 -43.26 14.68 3.51
C GLN A 310 -42.41 14.42 2.26
N ASP A 311 -41.81 13.25 2.14
CA ASP A 311 -41.05 12.84 0.95
C ASP A 311 -41.99 12.70 -0.26
N GLU A 312 -43.15 12.07 -0.09
CA GLU A 312 -44.16 11.94 -1.14
C GLU A 312 -44.65 13.29 -1.66
N ALA A 313 -44.85 14.28 -0.78
CA ALA A 313 -45.31 15.61 -1.17
C ALA A 313 -44.30 16.39 -2.04
N MET A 314 -43.00 16.09 -1.91
CA MET A 314 -41.92 16.78 -2.63
C MET A 314 -41.46 16.03 -3.90
N ARG A 315 -41.94 14.80 -4.11
CA ARG A 315 -41.49 13.90 -5.18
C ARG A 315 -42.61 13.65 -6.18
N LYS A 316 -42.22 13.34 -7.42
CA LYS A 316 -43.16 12.98 -8.48
C LYS A 316 -43.50 11.49 -8.36
N ASP A 317 -44.79 11.18 -8.27
CA ASP A 317 -45.26 9.80 -8.28
C ASP A 317 -45.27 9.21 -9.71
N LEU A 318 -44.49 8.15 -9.90
CA LEU A 318 -44.37 7.40 -11.15
C LEU A 318 -44.77 5.92 -10.99
N ARG A 319 -45.34 5.52 -9.84
CA ARG A 319 -45.68 4.13 -9.49
C ARG A 319 -46.67 3.47 -10.46
N SER A 320 -47.45 4.26 -11.19
CA SER A 320 -48.40 3.76 -12.20
C SER A 320 -47.77 3.35 -13.53
N LEU A 321 -46.48 3.64 -13.75
CA LEU A 321 -45.77 3.28 -14.98
C LEU A 321 -45.31 1.83 -14.95
N CYS A 322 -45.32 1.16 -16.11
CA CYS A 322 -44.71 -0.16 -16.27
C CYS A 322 -43.18 0.01 -16.38
N ILE A 323 -42.48 -0.25 -15.29
CA ILE A 323 -41.03 -0.13 -15.16
C ILE A 323 -40.45 -1.54 -15.01
N CYS A 324 -39.33 -1.81 -15.70
CA CYS A 324 -38.58 -3.06 -15.54
C CYS A 324 -37.07 -2.79 -15.49
N SER A 325 -36.33 -3.64 -14.77
CA SER A 325 -34.87 -3.67 -14.82
C SER A 325 -34.39 -4.81 -15.71
N VAL A 326 -33.15 -4.73 -16.20
CA VAL A 326 -32.51 -5.77 -17.03
C VAL A 326 -31.13 -6.05 -16.46
N ASP A 327 -31.05 -7.03 -15.57
CA ASP A 327 -29.85 -7.32 -14.80
C ASP A 327 -29.26 -8.71 -15.07
N PRO A 328 -27.95 -8.91 -14.83
CA PRO A 328 -27.34 -10.23 -14.86
C PRO A 328 -27.98 -11.20 -13.84
N PRO A 329 -27.93 -12.53 -14.09
CA PRO A 329 -28.39 -13.52 -13.13
C PRO A 329 -27.69 -13.37 -11.77
N GLY A 330 -28.47 -13.25 -10.70
CA GLY A 330 -27.95 -13.11 -9.33
C GLY A 330 -27.60 -11.69 -8.89
N CYS A 331 -27.91 -10.66 -9.70
CA CYS A 331 -27.79 -9.26 -9.30
C CYS A 331 -28.68 -8.98 -8.08
N THR A 332 -28.13 -8.26 -7.09
CA THR A 332 -28.85 -7.87 -5.86
C THR A 332 -28.87 -6.35 -5.66
N ASP A 333 -28.04 -5.63 -6.39
CA ASP A 333 -27.77 -4.20 -6.41
C ASP A 333 -28.30 -3.60 -7.71
N ILE A 334 -29.63 -3.64 -7.88
CA ILE A 334 -30.30 -3.08 -9.06
C ILE A 334 -30.29 -1.56 -8.98
N ASP A 335 -29.38 -0.93 -9.73
CA ASP A 335 -29.16 0.52 -9.73
C ASP A 335 -30.06 1.26 -10.73
N ASP A 336 -30.46 0.60 -11.82
CA ASP A 336 -31.25 1.20 -12.88
C ASP A 336 -32.49 0.39 -13.27
N ALA A 337 -33.54 1.11 -13.65
CA ALA A 337 -34.75 0.56 -14.22
C ALA A 337 -35.26 1.45 -15.34
N LEU A 338 -35.95 0.85 -16.31
CA LEU A 338 -36.32 1.51 -17.54
C LEU A 338 -37.84 1.42 -17.78
N HIS A 339 -38.36 2.44 -18.44
CA HIS A 339 -39.66 2.33 -19.09
C HIS A 339 -39.64 3.00 -20.46
N CYS A 340 -40.57 2.57 -21.31
CA CYS A 340 -40.74 3.11 -22.64
C CYS A 340 -42.23 3.08 -23.00
N ARG A 341 -42.81 4.24 -23.33
CA ARG A 341 -44.22 4.34 -23.74
C ARG A 341 -44.42 5.30 -24.92
N LEU A 342 -45.40 5.00 -25.77
CA LEU A 342 -45.82 5.88 -26.84
C LEU A 342 -46.78 6.95 -26.31
N LEU A 343 -46.54 8.21 -26.65
CA LEU A 343 -47.37 9.34 -26.29
C LEU A 343 -48.44 9.62 -27.37
N PRO A 344 -49.56 10.29 -27.04
CA PRO A 344 -50.63 10.59 -27.99
C PRO A 344 -50.21 11.43 -29.21
N ASN A 345 -49.12 12.19 -29.09
CA ASN A 345 -48.55 13.00 -30.16
C ASN A 345 -47.64 12.20 -31.12
N GLY A 346 -47.49 10.89 -30.92
CA GLY A 346 -46.64 10.02 -31.72
C GLY A 346 -45.18 9.94 -31.27
N ASN A 347 -44.77 10.73 -30.26
CA ASN A 347 -43.43 10.64 -29.69
C ASN A 347 -43.32 9.49 -28.70
N MET A 348 -42.11 9.00 -28.45
CA MET A 348 -41.84 8.07 -27.36
C MET A 348 -41.33 8.79 -26.12
N GLU A 349 -41.86 8.42 -24.96
CA GLU A 349 -41.28 8.76 -23.66
C GLU A 349 -40.44 7.57 -23.20
N VAL A 350 -39.15 7.79 -23.02
CA VAL A 350 -38.20 6.83 -22.45
C VAL A 350 -37.73 7.40 -21.13
N GLY A 351 -37.90 6.66 -20.04
CA GLY A 351 -37.39 7.04 -18.74
C GLY A 351 -36.34 6.05 -18.26
N VAL A 352 -35.22 6.60 -17.81
CA VAL A 352 -34.17 5.90 -17.06
C VAL A 352 -34.32 6.32 -15.61
N HIS A 353 -34.60 5.36 -14.75
CA HIS A 353 -34.80 5.55 -13.32
C HIS A 353 -33.58 5.01 -12.61
N ILE A 354 -32.94 5.85 -11.79
CA ILE A 354 -31.71 5.51 -11.07
C ILE A 354 -32.01 5.48 -9.57
N ALA A 355 -31.43 4.52 -8.86
CA ALA A 355 -31.47 4.41 -7.41
C ALA A 355 -31.16 5.76 -6.72
N ASP A 356 -32.05 6.23 -5.85
CA ASP A 356 -31.88 7.50 -5.14
C ASP A 356 -31.03 7.36 -3.87
N VAL A 357 -29.76 6.99 -4.05
CA VAL A 357 -28.78 6.84 -2.97
C VAL A 357 -28.60 8.17 -2.20
N SER A 358 -28.77 9.31 -2.87
CA SER A 358 -28.62 10.66 -2.30
C SER A 358 -29.67 10.98 -1.23
N HIS A 359 -30.78 10.25 -1.19
CA HIS A 359 -31.76 10.36 -0.11
C HIS A 359 -31.19 9.86 1.22
N PHE A 360 -30.41 8.77 1.18
CA PHE A 360 -29.86 8.07 2.35
C PHE A 360 -28.45 8.53 2.71
N VAL A 361 -27.59 8.74 1.70
CA VAL A 361 -26.21 9.18 1.89
C VAL A 361 -26.15 10.70 1.82
N ARG A 362 -26.01 11.36 2.99
CA ARG A 362 -25.94 12.83 3.07
C ARG A 362 -24.48 13.31 3.16
N PRO A 363 -24.12 14.42 2.49
CA PRO A 363 -22.76 14.95 2.51
C PRO A 363 -22.24 15.21 3.93
N GLY A 364 -20.96 14.90 4.15
CA GLY A 364 -20.27 15.13 5.42
C GLY A 364 -20.57 14.12 6.52
N THR A 365 -21.45 13.15 6.29
CA THR A 365 -21.72 12.06 7.24
C THR A 365 -20.54 11.08 7.32
N ALA A 366 -20.55 10.19 8.31
CA ALA A 366 -19.56 9.11 8.38
C ALA A 366 -19.72 8.14 7.20
N LEU A 367 -20.97 7.87 6.79
CA LEU A 367 -21.28 7.03 5.64
C LEU A 367 -20.77 7.63 4.32
N ASP A 368 -20.97 8.93 4.10
CA ASP A 368 -20.44 9.64 2.92
C ASP A 368 -18.91 9.57 2.83
N ARG A 369 -18.21 9.82 3.94
CA ARG A 369 -16.74 9.75 3.98
C ARG A 369 -16.21 8.33 3.75
N GLU A 370 -16.88 7.33 4.30
CA GLU A 370 -16.51 5.92 4.08
C GLU A 370 -16.76 5.49 2.63
N ALA A 371 -17.90 5.86 2.06
CA ALA A 371 -18.22 5.59 0.66
C ALA A 371 -17.21 6.28 -0.28
N ALA A 372 -16.86 7.54 0.00
CA ALA A 372 -15.83 8.28 -0.74
C ALA A 372 -14.44 7.66 -0.61
N ASN A 373 -14.09 7.13 0.58
CA ASN A 373 -12.82 6.44 0.80
C ASN A 373 -12.74 5.11 0.03
N ARG A 374 -13.85 4.37 -0.05
CA ARG A 374 -13.94 3.13 -0.86
C ARG A 374 -13.99 3.43 -2.36
N GLY A 375 -14.64 4.52 -2.75
CA GLY A 375 -14.70 5.07 -4.11
C GLY A 375 -15.58 4.27 -5.08
N THR A 376 -15.56 2.95 -5.02
CA THR A 376 -16.36 2.05 -5.86
C THR A 376 -16.57 0.70 -5.18
N THR A 377 -17.61 -0.03 -5.60
CA THR A 377 -17.78 -1.44 -5.25
C THR A 377 -16.79 -2.27 -6.08
N VAL A 378 -16.01 -3.12 -5.43
CA VAL A 378 -15.04 -3.99 -6.12
C VAL A 378 -15.62 -5.39 -6.27
N TYR A 379 -15.71 -5.85 -7.52
CA TYR A 379 -16.18 -7.19 -7.86
C TYR A 379 -14.98 -8.12 -8.09
N LEU A 380 -14.93 -9.20 -7.31
CA LEU A 380 -14.04 -10.34 -7.51
C LEU A 380 -14.85 -11.52 -8.03
N VAL A 381 -14.15 -12.60 -8.41
CA VAL A 381 -14.80 -13.78 -9.02
C VAL A 381 -15.85 -14.42 -8.09
N ASP A 382 -15.61 -14.39 -6.78
CA ASP A 382 -16.44 -15.07 -5.78
C ASP A 382 -16.96 -14.16 -4.67
N GLN A 383 -16.64 -12.86 -4.70
CA GLN A 383 -17.06 -11.91 -3.68
C GLN A 383 -17.21 -10.49 -4.23
N ARG A 384 -18.08 -9.71 -3.59
CA ARG A 384 -18.30 -8.29 -3.85
C ARG A 384 -17.90 -7.51 -2.59
N ILE A 385 -17.08 -6.48 -2.75
CA ILE A 385 -16.68 -5.58 -1.66
C ILE A 385 -17.47 -4.30 -1.80
N ASP A 386 -18.49 -4.14 -0.96
CA ASP A 386 -19.46 -3.06 -1.10
C ASP A 386 -18.89 -1.68 -0.75
N MET A 387 -19.26 -0.69 -1.56
CA MET A 387 -19.00 0.73 -1.27
C MET A 387 -19.85 1.26 -0.11
N VAL A 388 -21.10 0.79 0.01
CA VAL A 388 -22.05 1.17 1.06
C VAL A 388 -22.59 -0.08 1.76
N PRO A 389 -23.09 0.01 3.01
CA PRO A 389 -23.60 -1.16 3.71
C PRO A 389 -24.70 -1.90 2.94
N ASP A 390 -24.74 -3.22 3.09
CA ASP A 390 -25.67 -4.15 2.41
C ASP A 390 -27.14 -3.70 2.51
N LEU A 391 -27.56 -3.16 3.66
CA LEU A 391 -28.91 -2.62 3.86
C LEU A 391 -29.27 -1.51 2.85
N LEU A 392 -28.31 -0.68 2.43
CA LEU A 392 -28.54 0.30 1.37
C LEU A 392 -28.35 -0.33 -0.01
N SER A 393 -27.26 -1.07 -0.21
CA SER A 393 -26.89 -1.58 -1.54
C SER A 393 -27.90 -2.58 -2.11
N SER A 394 -28.34 -3.56 -1.31
CA SER A 394 -29.14 -4.71 -1.79
C SER A 394 -30.59 -4.71 -1.29
N ASN A 395 -30.98 -3.65 -0.58
CA ASN A 395 -32.33 -3.48 -0.06
C ASN A 395 -32.87 -2.09 -0.37
N LEU A 396 -32.54 -1.06 0.43
CA LEU A 396 -33.26 0.22 0.39
C LEU A 396 -33.03 1.06 -0.86
N CYS A 397 -31.84 0.99 -1.48
CA CYS A 397 -31.56 1.72 -2.71
C CYS A 397 -31.82 0.87 -3.96
N SER A 398 -31.91 -0.46 -3.82
CA SER A 398 -32.09 -1.35 -4.96
C SER A 398 -33.53 -1.28 -5.47
N LEU A 399 -33.70 -1.12 -6.79
CA LEU A 399 -35.01 -1.01 -7.45
C LEU A 399 -35.70 -2.38 -7.61
N ARG A 400 -36.09 -2.96 -6.48
CA ARG A 400 -36.65 -4.32 -6.38
C ARG A 400 -38.06 -4.40 -6.97
N GLY A 401 -38.32 -5.48 -7.72
CA GLY A 401 -39.62 -5.70 -8.35
C GLY A 401 -40.74 -5.98 -7.34
N GLY A 402 -41.84 -5.21 -7.42
CA GLY A 402 -43.02 -5.38 -6.56
C GLY A 402 -42.91 -4.73 -5.18
N GLU A 403 -41.85 -3.95 -4.94
CA GLU A 403 -41.61 -3.18 -3.72
C GLU A 403 -41.59 -1.66 -4.07
N GLU A 404 -41.89 -0.80 -3.08
CA GLU A 404 -41.87 0.68 -3.21
C GLU A 404 -40.61 1.28 -2.60
#